data_AF-A0A9P8LG86-F1
#
_entry.id   AF-A0A9P8LG86-F1
#
_cell.length_a   1.000
_cell.length_b   1.000
_cell.length_c   1.000
_cell.angle_alpha   90.00
_cell.angle_beta   90.00
_cell.angle_gamma   90.00
#
_symmetry.space_group_name_H-M   'P 1'
#
loop_
_entity.id
_entity.type
_entity.pdbx_description
1 polymer ?
#
loop_
_entity_poly.entity_id
_entity_poly.type
_entity_poly.pdbx_seq_one_letter_code
_entity_poly.pdbx_strand_id
1 'polypeptide(L)'
;MAVSQIKEIEAEMARTQKNKATSFHLGQLKAKLAKLKRELLTPQSGGGGGGVGFDVARTGVASVWLTTVPGTIIYNGAKIQMLDLPGIIEGAKDGKGRGRQVIAVAKTCHLIFIVLDVNKPLTDKRVIEAELEGFGIRVNKQPPNIVFRKKDKGGLNITSTMPLTHIDHDVRLM
;
A
#
# COMPACT_ATOMS: atom_id res chain seq x y z
N MET A 1 7.06 16.62 9.01
CA MET A 1 7.42 17.09 7.66
C MET A 1 6.65 16.31 6.59
N ALA A 2 6.93 15.02 6.37
CA ALA A 2 6.21 14.24 5.33
C ALA A 2 4.71 13.99 5.63
N VAL A 3 4.35 13.72 6.89
CA VAL A 3 2.95 13.42 7.27
C VAL A 3 2.02 14.64 7.12
N SER A 4 2.52 15.86 7.38
CA SER A 4 1.74 17.10 7.17
C SER A 4 1.51 17.36 5.68
N GLN A 5 2.54 17.17 4.85
CA GLN A 5 2.42 17.31 3.39
C GLN A 5 1.43 16.30 2.80
N ILE A 6 1.38 15.07 3.30
CA ILE A 6 0.38 14.08 2.85
C ILE A 6 -1.03 14.56 3.18
N LYS A 7 -1.27 15.06 4.40
CA LYS A 7 -2.59 15.57 4.82
C LYS A 7 -3.04 16.76 3.99
N GLU A 8 -2.14 17.68 3.68
CA GLU A 8 -2.41 18.84 2.82
C GLU A 8 -2.81 18.39 1.41
N ILE A 9 -2.08 17.46 0.81
CA ILE A 9 -2.38 16.91 -0.53
C ILE A 9 -3.70 16.14 -0.51
N GLU A 10 -3.97 15.34 0.51
CA GLU A 10 -5.24 14.61 0.65
C GLU A 10 -6.44 15.56 0.80
N ALA A 11 -6.30 16.63 1.59
CA ALA A 11 -7.32 17.67 1.72
C ALA A 11 -7.54 18.43 0.41
N GLU A 12 -6.47 18.74 -0.32
CA GLU A 12 -6.54 19.40 -1.61
C GLU A 12 -7.25 18.53 -2.66
N MET A 13 -6.93 17.24 -2.72
CA MET A 13 -7.62 16.30 -3.61
C MET A 13 -9.11 16.15 -3.23
N ALA A 14 -9.43 16.17 -1.94
CA ALA A 14 -10.82 16.02 -1.48
C ALA A 14 -11.72 17.20 -1.86
N ARG A 15 -11.18 18.43 -1.85
CA ARG A 15 -11.93 19.65 -2.23
C ARG A 15 -12.00 19.90 -3.73
N THR A 16 -11.11 19.29 -4.51
CA THR A 16 -10.98 19.59 -5.95
C THR A 16 -11.89 18.69 -6.79
N GLN A 17 -12.80 19.29 -7.55
CA GLN A 17 -13.67 18.55 -8.48
C GLN A 17 -12.86 18.01 -9.67
N LYS A 18 -13.04 16.73 -10.01
CA LYS A 18 -12.40 16.11 -11.18
C LYS A 18 -13.10 16.54 -12.48
N ASN A 19 -12.40 17.30 -13.31
CA ASN A 19 -12.83 17.70 -14.66
C ASN A 19 -11.61 17.81 -15.61
N LYS A 20 -11.82 18.21 -16.87
CA LYS A 20 -10.74 18.30 -17.88
C LYS A 20 -9.66 19.34 -17.52
N ALA A 21 -10.01 20.40 -16.80
CA ALA A 21 -9.08 21.45 -16.38
C ALA A 21 -8.23 21.03 -15.17
N THR A 22 -8.78 20.20 -14.27
CA THR A 22 -8.11 19.80 -13.03
C THR A 22 -7.47 18.42 -13.10
N SER A 23 -7.76 17.61 -14.12
CA SER A 23 -7.26 16.24 -14.25
C SER A 23 -5.74 16.15 -14.22
N PHE A 24 -5.06 17.11 -14.86
CA PHE A 24 -3.61 17.19 -14.89
C PHE A 24 -3.02 17.44 -13.49
N HIS A 25 -3.52 18.47 -12.80
CA HIS A 25 -3.12 18.81 -11.44
C HIS A 25 -3.38 17.65 -10.47
N LEU A 26 -4.56 17.03 -10.55
CA LEU A 26 -4.91 15.85 -9.76
C LEU A 26 -3.97 14.66 -10.06
N GLY A 27 -3.52 14.50 -11.31
CA GLY A 27 -2.51 13.51 -11.69
C GLY A 27 -1.16 13.77 -11.01
N GLN A 28 -0.70 15.01 -11.01
CA GLN A 28 0.54 15.42 -10.33
C GLN A 28 0.44 15.22 -8.81
N LEU A 29 -0.70 15.60 -8.19
CA LEU A 29 -0.94 15.40 -6.76
C LEU A 29 -0.91 13.91 -6.39
N LYS A 30 -1.55 13.04 -7.19
CA LYS A 30 -1.48 11.58 -6.99
C LYS A 30 -0.06 11.04 -7.09
N ALA A 31 0.73 11.50 -8.06
CA ALA A 31 2.12 11.10 -8.21
C ALA A 31 2.98 11.55 -7.01
N LYS A 32 2.81 12.80 -6.55
CA LYS A 32 3.47 13.33 -5.34
C LYS A 32 3.11 12.53 -4.10
N LEU A 33 1.81 12.24 -3.90
CA LEU A 33 1.33 11.43 -2.78
C LEU A 33 1.91 10.03 -2.80
N ALA A 34 1.96 9.37 -3.96
CA ALA A 34 2.55 8.03 -4.09
C ALA A 34 4.05 8.03 -3.73
N LYS A 35 4.79 9.07 -4.13
CA LYS A 35 6.21 9.25 -3.78
C LYS A 35 6.39 9.43 -2.28
N LEU A 36 5.65 10.34 -1.65
CA LEU A 36 5.73 10.61 -0.20
C LEU A 36 5.31 9.38 0.63
N LYS A 37 4.25 8.67 0.24
CA LYS A 37 3.84 7.42 0.91
C LYS A 37 4.92 6.34 0.77
N ARG A 38 5.59 6.24 -0.38
CA ARG A 38 6.70 5.30 -0.58
C ARG A 38 7.88 5.63 0.35
N GLU A 39 8.22 6.90 0.51
CA GLU A 39 9.32 7.35 1.39
C GLU A 39 9.07 6.98 2.86
N LEU A 40 7.82 7.03 3.34
CA LEU A 40 7.46 6.60 4.70
C LEU A 40 7.61 5.09 4.92
N LEU A 41 7.50 4.30 3.85
CA LEU A 41 7.54 2.83 3.87
C LEU A 41 8.94 2.27 3.62
N THR A 42 9.80 2.99 2.90
CA THR A 42 11.21 2.61 2.77
C THR A 42 11.91 2.76 4.11
N PRO A 43 12.53 1.70 4.66
CA PRO A 43 13.39 1.87 5.82
C PRO A 43 14.51 2.82 5.41
N GLN A 44 14.75 3.89 6.20
CA GLN A 44 16.00 4.62 6.06
C GLN A 44 17.12 3.60 6.30
N SER A 45 17.86 3.26 5.25
CA SER A 45 19.08 2.49 5.32
C SER A 45 20.10 3.31 6.11
N GLY A 46 20.06 3.20 7.42
CA GLY A 46 20.96 3.86 8.35
C GLY A 46 21.16 2.97 9.57
N GLY A 47 22.31 2.32 9.62
CA GLY A 47 22.86 1.72 10.84
C GLY A 47 22.31 0.33 11.19
N GLY A 48 23.21 -0.65 11.20
CA GLY A 48 22.94 -1.96 11.78
C GLY A 48 22.69 -1.90 13.28
N GLY A 49 21.98 -2.91 13.79
CA GLY A 49 21.97 -3.29 15.20
C GLY A 49 20.96 -2.55 16.09
N GLY A 50 20.10 -3.34 16.75
CA GLY A 50 19.61 -2.96 18.09
C GLY A 50 18.18 -2.41 18.21
N GLY A 51 17.30 -2.60 17.22
CA GLY A 51 15.87 -2.41 17.44
C GLY A 51 15.24 -3.67 18.00
N VAL A 52 14.37 -3.55 19.03
CA VAL A 52 13.41 -4.61 19.39
C VAL A 52 12.43 -4.74 18.22
N GLY A 53 12.85 -5.48 17.21
CA GLY A 53 12.05 -5.83 16.05
C GLY A 53 11.15 -7.01 16.41
N PHE A 54 9.86 -6.91 16.09
CA PHE A 54 9.10 -8.10 15.73
C PHE A 54 9.66 -8.62 14.40
N ASP A 55 10.89 -9.12 14.42
CA ASP A 55 11.39 -9.96 13.35
C ASP A 55 10.93 -11.37 13.71
N VAL A 56 9.67 -11.65 13.36
CA VAL A 56 9.13 -13.00 13.54
C VAL A 56 9.88 -13.87 12.55
N ALA A 57 10.84 -14.64 13.06
CA ALA A 57 11.56 -15.62 12.26
C ALA A 57 10.54 -16.45 11.46
N ARG A 58 10.72 -16.48 10.14
CA ARG A 58 9.85 -17.26 9.26
C ARG A 58 10.04 -18.73 9.61
N THR A 59 9.06 -19.31 10.32
CA THR A 59 9.10 -20.71 10.75
C THR A 59 8.34 -21.65 9.80
N GLY A 60 7.65 -21.09 8.79
CA GLY A 60 6.79 -21.82 7.86
C GLY A 60 6.93 -21.42 6.39
N VAL A 61 6.28 -22.22 5.53
CA VAL A 61 6.28 -22.04 4.07
C VAL A 61 5.37 -20.87 3.67
N ALA A 62 4.26 -20.70 4.38
CA ALA A 62 3.29 -19.62 4.16
C ALA A 62 2.94 -18.90 5.48
N SER A 63 2.59 -17.62 5.37
CA SER A 63 2.22 -16.75 6.48
C SER A 63 0.82 -16.19 6.24
N VAL A 64 -0.05 -16.36 7.24
CA VAL A 64 -1.49 -16.09 7.20
C VAL A 64 -1.86 -15.18 8.37
N TRP A 65 -2.77 -14.24 8.18
CA TRP A 65 -3.15 -13.28 9.23
C TRP A 65 -4.56 -13.51 9.76
N LEU A 66 -4.72 -13.54 11.08
CA LEU A 66 -6.00 -13.54 11.77
C LEU A 66 -5.80 -12.81 13.12
N THR A 67 -6.83 -12.14 13.62
CA THR A 67 -6.82 -11.58 14.97
C THR A 67 -6.72 -12.71 16.02
N THR A 68 -5.71 -12.63 16.88
CA THR A 68 -5.31 -13.44 18.06
C THR A 68 -4.38 -14.68 17.88
N VAL A 69 -3.28 -14.62 18.65
CA VAL A 69 -2.22 -15.61 19.01
C VAL A 69 -1.42 -16.27 17.85
N PRO A 70 -0.08 -16.08 17.78
CA PRO A 70 0.74 -16.71 16.76
C PRO A 70 0.79 -18.23 16.95
N GLY A 71 0.29 -18.97 15.97
CA GLY A 71 0.27 -20.43 15.96
C GLY A 71 0.87 -20.96 14.66
N THR A 72 1.66 -22.03 14.75
CA THR A 72 2.08 -22.79 13.55
C THR A 72 1.17 -23.99 13.41
N ILE A 73 0.51 -24.11 12.25
CA ILE A 73 -0.33 -25.27 11.92
C ILE A 73 0.32 -26.06 10.80
N ILE A 74 0.07 -27.37 10.77
CA ILE A 74 0.46 -28.22 9.64
C ILE A 74 -0.82 -28.56 8.89
N TYR A 75 -0.89 -28.17 7.62
CA TYR A 75 -2.01 -28.48 6.75
C TYR A 75 -1.48 -29.12 5.46
N ASN A 76 -1.95 -30.32 5.13
CA ASN A 76 -1.46 -31.10 3.98
C ASN A 76 0.07 -31.24 3.93
N GLY A 77 0.71 -31.43 5.09
CA GLY A 77 2.17 -31.51 5.22
C GLY A 77 2.93 -30.18 5.14
N ALA A 78 2.24 -29.07 4.82
CA ALA A 78 2.84 -27.74 4.82
C ALA A 78 2.71 -27.07 6.19
N LYS A 79 3.83 -26.57 6.73
CA LYS A 79 3.84 -25.71 7.92
C LYS A 79 3.40 -24.30 7.53
N ILE A 80 2.25 -23.87 8.07
CA ILE A 80 1.68 -22.54 7.88
C ILE A 80 1.81 -21.78 9.20
N GLN A 81 2.38 -20.59 9.12
CA GLN A 81 2.51 -19.69 10.25
C GLN A 81 1.33 -18.71 10.25
N MET A 82 0.58 -18.67 11.34
CA MET A 82 -0.42 -17.63 11.56
C MET A 82 0.21 -16.52 12.38
N LEU A 83 0.11 -15.29 11.90
CA LEU A 83 0.61 -14.09 12.56
C LEU A 83 -0.56 -13.15 12.85
N ASP A 84 -0.64 -12.70 14.09
CA ASP A 84 -1.53 -11.61 14.50
C ASP A 84 -0.68 -10.39 14.77
N LEU A 85 -0.93 -9.30 14.04
CA LEU A 85 -0.28 -8.03 14.35
C LEU A 85 -1.32 -7.02 14.85
N PRO A 86 -1.31 -6.73 16.17
CA PRO A 86 -2.17 -5.69 16.72
C PRO A 86 -1.76 -4.34 16.14
N GLY A 87 -2.74 -3.54 15.70
CA GLY A 87 -2.52 -2.12 15.37
C GLY A 87 -2.41 -1.76 13.89
N ILE A 88 -2.93 -2.57 12.95
CA ILE A 88 -3.13 -2.11 11.55
C ILE A 88 -4.24 -1.05 11.44
N ILE A 89 -5.15 -1.01 12.42
CA ILE A 89 -6.48 -0.42 12.22
C ILE A 89 -6.45 1.12 12.22
N GLU A 90 -5.64 1.78 13.06
CA GLU A 90 -5.59 3.25 13.10
C GLU A 90 -4.18 3.78 13.41
N GLY A 91 -3.69 4.71 12.58
CA GLY A 91 -2.48 5.49 12.84
C GLY A 91 -1.15 4.84 12.45
N ALA A 92 -1.14 3.58 12.02
CA ALA A 92 0.08 2.90 11.57
C ALA A 92 0.69 3.54 10.29
N LYS A 93 -0.13 4.13 9.41
CA LYS A 93 0.32 4.89 8.21
C LYS A 93 1.06 6.17 8.52
N ASP A 94 0.79 6.78 9.67
CA ASP A 94 1.47 8.00 10.09
C ASP A 94 2.88 7.71 10.64
N GLY A 95 3.28 6.43 10.70
CA GLY A 95 4.61 6.00 11.14
C GLY A 95 4.85 6.22 12.65
N LYS A 96 3.79 6.42 13.43
CA LYS A 96 3.87 6.54 14.89
C LYS A 96 3.89 5.14 15.53
N GLY A 97 4.83 4.91 16.45
CA GLY A 97 4.92 3.68 17.25
C GLY A 97 5.39 2.43 16.50
N ARG A 98 4.90 1.25 16.91
CA ARG A 98 5.28 -0.06 16.36
C ARG A 98 4.65 -0.39 14.99
N GLY A 99 3.83 0.50 14.44
CA GLY A 99 3.11 0.29 13.17
C GLY A 99 4.02 0.02 11.96
N ARG A 100 5.21 0.61 11.89
CA ARG A 100 6.18 0.35 10.81
C ARG A 100 6.65 -1.11 10.77
N GLN A 101 6.87 -1.72 11.93
CA GLN A 101 7.29 -3.12 12.04
C GLN A 101 6.16 -4.05 11.58
N VAL A 102 4.93 -3.72 11.98
CA VAL A 102 3.71 -4.45 11.61
C VAL A 102 3.49 -4.46 10.09
N ILE A 103 3.72 -3.33 9.43
CA ILE A 103 3.58 -3.22 7.97
C ILE A 103 4.63 -4.06 7.22
N ALA A 104 5.87 -4.11 7.73
CA ALA A 104 6.93 -4.88 7.10
C ALA A 104 6.57 -6.38 7.05
N VAL A 105 6.04 -6.91 8.15
CA VAL A 105 5.57 -8.29 8.25
C VAL A 105 4.31 -8.51 7.40
N ALA A 106 3.39 -7.54 7.31
CA ALA A 106 2.20 -7.67 6.45
C ALA A 106 2.56 -7.82 4.97
N LYS A 107 3.61 -7.14 4.51
CA LYS A 107 4.09 -7.22 3.13
C LYS A 107 4.75 -8.55 2.76
N THR A 108 5.26 -9.29 3.72
CA THR A 108 5.90 -10.59 3.49
C THR A 108 4.90 -11.75 3.55
N CYS A 109 3.65 -11.49 3.91
CA CYS A 109 2.62 -12.52 4.02
C CYS A 109 2.08 -12.93 2.66
N HIS A 110 1.73 -14.22 2.57
CA HIS A 110 1.25 -14.83 1.32
C HIS A 110 -0.27 -14.69 1.21
N LEU A 111 -0.95 -14.67 2.35
CA LEU A 111 -2.38 -14.53 2.46
C LEU A 111 -2.73 -13.69 3.68
N ILE A 112 -3.73 -12.81 3.53
CA ILE A 112 -4.25 -11.97 4.61
C ILE A 112 -5.72 -12.32 4.77
N PHE A 113 -6.16 -12.74 5.97
CA PHE A 113 -7.59 -12.77 6.26
C PHE A 113 -8.03 -11.44 6.83
N ILE A 114 -9.10 -10.91 6.26
CA ILE A 114 -9.79 -9.72 6.76
C ILE A 114 -11.01 -10.23 7.53
N VAL A 115 -10.94 -10.13 8.85
CA VAL A 115 -12.05 -10.46 9.74
C VAL A 115 -12.93 -9.22 9.87
N LEU A 116 -14.24 -9.37 9.61
CA LEU A 116 -15.21 -8.28 9.62
C LEU A 116 -16.32 -8.59 10.62
N ASP A 117 -16.86 -7.56 11.28
CA ASP A 117 -18.13 -7.69 12.01
C ASP A 117 -19.28 -7.78 10.99
N VAL A 118 -20.12 -8.81 11.13
CA VAL A 118 -21.31 -9.02 10.29
C VAL A 118 -22.34 -7.90 10.45
N ASN A 119 -22.32 -7.17 11.56
CA ASN A 119 -23.25 -6.07 11.82
C ASN A 119 -22.85 -4.77 11.11
N LYS A 120 -21.56 -4.61 10.76
CA LYS A 120 -21.02 -3.41 10.09
C LYS A 120 -19.95 -3.72 9.03
N PRO A 121 -20.18 -4.71 8.14
CA PRO A 121 -19.11 -5.27 7.32
C PRO A 121 -18.60 -4.27 6.28
N LEU A 122 -19.45 -3.34 5.82
CA LEU A 122 -19.09 -2.36 4.80
C LEU A 122 -18.13 -1.29 5.32
N THR A 123 -18.32 -0.84 6.57
CA THR A 123 -17.47 0.20 7.18
C THR A 123 -16.11 -0.37 7.49
N ASP A 124 -16.06 -1.53 8.16
CA ASP A 124 -14.82 -2.19 8.56
C ASP A 124 -13.99 -2.57 7.34
N LYS A 125 -14.65 -3.16 6.32
CA LYS A 125 -13.99 -3.49 5.05
C LYS A 125 -13.37 -2.27 4.41
N ARG A 126 -14.10 -1.15 4.32
CA ARG A 126 -13.62 0.08 3.69
C ARG A 126 -12.41 0.66 4.43
N VAL A 127 -12.43 0.66 5.77
CA VAL A 127 -11.31 1.15 6.59
C VAL A 127 -10.08 0.27 6.40
N ILE A 128 -10.25 -1.05 6.52
CA ILE A 128 -9.13 -2.00 6.40
C ILE A 128 -8.53 -1.98 4.99
N GLU A 129 -9.36 -1.97 3.93
CA GLU A 129 -8.88 -1.86 2.55
C GLU A 129 -8.13 -0.54 2.32
N ALA A 130 -8.63 0.59 2.85
CA ALA A 130 -7.97 1.88 2.70
C ALA A 130 -6.61 1.93 3.42
N GLU A 131 -6.49 1.35 4.61
CA GLU A 131 -5.22 1.26 5.36
C GLU A 131 -4.23 0.36 4.63
N LEU A 132 -4.65 -0.86 4.22
CA LEU A 132 -3.81 -1.78 3.45
C LEU A 132 -3.33 -1.16 2.14
N GLU A 133 -4.20 -0.47 1.41
CA GLU A 133 -3.82 0.25 0.19
C GLU A 133 -2.85 1.40 0.47
N GLY A 134 -3.03 2.10 1.60
CA GLY A 134 -2.12 3.11 2.11
C GLY A 134 -0.70 2.59 2.37
N PHE A 135 -0.58 1.32 2.80
CA PHE A 135 0.71 0.64 2.98
C PHE A 135 1.34 0.10 1.69
N GLY A 136 0.64 0.23 0.56
CA GLY A 136 1.08 -0.31 -0.71
C GLY A 136 0.74 -1.79 -0.91
N ILE A 137 -0.10 -2.38 -0.06
CA ILE A 137 -0.66 -3.71 -0.27
C ILE A 137 -1.84 -3.57 -1.25
N ARG A 138 -1.97 -4.51 -2.19
CA ARG A 138 -3.03 -4.52 -3.20
C ARG A 138 -3.77 -5.85 -3.11
N VAL A 139 -4.85 -5.87 -2.34
CA VAL A 139 -5.63 -7.08 -2.07
C VAL A 139 -6.31 -7.55 -3.36
N ASN A 140 -6.15 -8.84 -3.68
CA ASN A 140 -6.79 -9.52 -4.83
C ASN A 140 -6.59 -8.83 -6.19
N LYS A 141 -5.52 -8.07 -6.37
CA LYS A 141 -5.19 -7.38 -7.62
C LYS A 141 -3.89 -7.93 -8.19
N GLN A 142 -3.87 -8.17 -9.49
CA GLN A 142 -2.63 -8.48 -10.20
C GLN A 142 -1.90 -7.18 -10.58
N PRO A 143 -0.56 -7.20 -10.72
CA PRO A 143 0.18 -6.06 -11.25
C PRO A 143 -0.38 -5.64 -12.61
N PRO A 144 -0.61 -4.33 -12.84
CA PRO A 144 -1.12 -3.87 -14.13
C PRO A 144 -0.09 -4.16 -15.22
N ASN A 145 -0.55 -4.65 -16.38
CA ASN A 145 0.30 -5.01 -17.51
C ASN A 145 0.78 -3.75 -18.27
N ILE A 146 1.74 -3.04 -17.68
CA ILE A 146 2.29 -1.79 -18.21
C ILE A 146 3.82 -1.91 -18.21
N VAL A 147 4.44 -1.60 -19.36
CA VAL A 147 5.90 -1.64 -19.52
C VAL A 147 6.43 -0.22 -19.67
N PHE A 148 7.30 0.20 -18.74
CA PHE A 148 8.00 1.48 -18.82
C PHE A 148 9.41 1.28 -19.37
N ARG A 149 9.71 1.90 -20.52
CA ARG A 149 11.07 1.99 -21.07
C ARG A 149 11.51 3.45 -21.08
N LYS A 150 12.52 3.77 -20.25
CA LYS A 150 13.13 5.10 -20.24
C LYS A 150 13.88 5.31 -21.56
N LYS A 151 13.71 6.49 -22.16
CA LYS A 151 14.43 6.94 -23.35
C LYS A 151 15.26 8.16 -22.97
N ASP A 152 16.44 8.30 -23.57
CA ASP A 152 17.32 9.44 -23.30
C ASP A 152 16.84 10.73 -23.97
N LYS A 153 16.14 10.61 -25.11
CA LYS A 153 15.62 11.73 -25.92
C LYS A 153 14.26 11.38 -26.54
N GLY A 154 13.53 12.40 -26.97
CA GLY A 154 12.26 12.23 -27.71
C GLY A 154 10.99 12.23 -26.87
N GLY A 155 11.05 12.69 -25.62
CA GLY A 155 9.89 12.87 -24.75
C GLY A 155 9.19 11.56 -24.37
N LEU A 156 7.91 11.66 -24.00
CA LEU A 156 7.04 10.55 -23.61
C LEU A 156 6.31 9.99 -24.83
N ASN A 157 6.41 8.68 -25.03
CA ASN A 157 5.68 7.97 -26.07
C ASN A 157 4.81 6.89 -25.41
N ILE A 158 3.50 6.91 -25.71
CA ILE A 158 2.50 6.02 -25.11
C ILE A 158 2.00 5.07 -26.19
N THR A 159 2.20 3.77 -25.96
CA THR A 159 1.62 2.70 -26.79
C THR A 159 0.46 2.08 -26.02
N SER A 160 -0.69 1.90 -26.67
CA SER A 160 -1.83 1.20 -26.09
C SER A 160 -2.30 0.07 -26.99
N THR A 161 -2.61 -1.08 -26.40
CA THR A 161 -3.16 -2.24 -27.10
C THR A 161 -4.69 -2.15 -27.23
N MET A 162 -5.35 -1.48 -26.29
CA MET A 162 -6.81 -1.26 -26.27
C MET A 162 -7.13 0.23 -26.11
N PRO A 163 -8.35 0.69 -26.44
CA PRO A 163 -8.77 2.05 -26.13
C PRO A 163 -8.65 2.35 -24.64
N LEU A 164 -7.93 3.42 -24.28
CA LEU A 164 -7.78 3.83 -22.88
C LEU A 164 -9.05 4.55 -22.42
N THR A 165 -9.78 3.96 -21.48
CA THR A 165 -11.05 4.50 -20.95
C THR A 165 -10.87 5.43 -19.75
N HIS A 166 -9.69 5.41 -19.13
CA HIS A 166 -9.41 6.12 -17.88
C HIS A 166 -8.17 7.01 -17.92
N ILE A 167 -7.44 7.02 -19.05
CA ILE A 167 -6.21 7.78 -19.26
C ILE A 167 -6.28 8.41 -20.66
N ASP A 168 -6.08 9.72 -20.74
CA ASP A 168 -6.02 10.43 -22.01
C ASP A 168 -4.61 10.37 -22.62
N HIS A 169 -4.54 10.39 -23.95
CA HIS A 169 -3.27 10.41 -24.70
C HIS A 169 -2.60 11.79 -24.76
N ASP A 170 -3.24 12.82 -24.19
CA ASP A 170 -2.80 14.20 -24.32
C ASP A 170 -1.59 14.48 -23.41
N VAL A 171 -0.40 14.24 -23.95
CA VAL A 171 0.89 14.59 -23.32
C VAL A 171 1.19 16.10 -23.45
N ARG A 172 0.40 16.83 -24.24
CA ARG A 172 0.62 18.27 -24.56
C ARG A 172 0.43 19.24 -23.38
N LEU A 173 -0.08 18.76 -22.25
CA LEU A 173 -0.23 19.54 -21.01
C LEU A 173 0.80 19.17 -19.94
N MET A 174 1.76 18.27 -20.23
CA MET A 174 2.93 17.97 -19.39
C MET A 174 4.09 18.93 -19.65
#